data_AF-A0A8S9N2R9-F1
#
_entry.id   AF-A0A8S9N2R9-F1
#
_cell.length_a   1.000
_cell.length_b   1.000
_cell.length_c   1.000
_cell.angle_alpha   90.00
_cell.angle_beta   90.00
_cell.angle_gamma   90.00
#
_symmetry.space_group_name_H-M   'P 1'
#
loop_
_entity.id
_entity.type
_entity.pdbx_description
1 polymer ?
#
loop_
_entity_poly.entity_id
_entity_poly.type
_entity_poly.pdbx_seq_one_letter_code
_entity_poly.pdbx_strand_id
1 'polypeptide(L)' 'MMSEEQPIEGVVWVTPPPTRRTPGRPKSKQEEPVDMIKRQLQCSNCKGLGHNKKTCKAGSEVQTERQD' A
#
# COMPACT_ATOMS: atom_id res chain seq x y z
N MET A 1 -0.91 54.94 7.03
CA MET A 1 -0.36 54.32 8.26
C MET A 1 -0.32 52.83 7.97
N MET A 2 0.87 52.26 7.78
CA MET A 2 1.03 50.86 7.38
C MET A 2 0.59 49.94 8.50
N SER A 3 -0.23 48.94 8.18
CA SER A 3 -0.53 47.83 9.07
C SER A 3 0.60 46.82 8.94
N GLU A 4 1.60 46.95 9.79
CA GLU A 4 2.71 46.00 9.91
C GLU A 4 2.18 44.71 10.55
N GLU A 5 2.01 43.64 9.77
CA GLU A 5 1.81 42.29 10.29
C GLU A 5 3.12 41.80 10.89
N GLN A 6 3.23 41.87 12.22
CA GLN A 6 4.38 41.31 12.92
C GLN A 6 4.35 39.77 12.84
N PRO A 7 5.48 39.11 12.51
CA PRO A 7 5.57 37.67 12.63
C PRO A 7 5.52 37.30 14.11
N ILE A 8 4.59 36.39 14.47
CA ILE A 8 4.54 35.79 15.81
C ILE A 8 5.74 34.86 16.01
N GLU A 9 6.89 35.45 16.33
CA GLU A 9 8.11 34.72 16.69
C GLU A 9 7.88 33.98 18.01
N GLY A 10 7.68 32.66 17.95
CA GLY A 10 7.63 31.80 19.13
C GLY A 10 6.49 30.80 19.24
N VAL A 11 5.60 30.69 18.25
CA VAL A 11 4.56 29.64 18.27
C VAL A 11 5.16 28.30 17.84
N VAL A 12 5.72 27.57 18.80
CA VAL A 12 6.15 26.17 18.61
C VAL A 12 4.91 25.29 18.64
N TRP A 13 4.49 24.81 17.46
CA TRP A 13 3.35 23.90 17.38
C TRP A 13 3.77 22.48 17.76
N VAL A 14 3.60 22.11 19.04
CA VAL A 14 3.84 20.74 19.50
C VAL A 14 2.61 19.90 19.20
N THR A 15 2.75 18.91 18.32
CA THR A 15 1.68 17.94 18.08
C THR A 15 1.67 16.93 19.23
N PRO A 16 0.52 16.73 19.93
CA PRO A 16 0.46 15.76 21.03
C PRO A 16 0.73 14.34 20.52
N PRO A 17 1.35 13.48 21.34
CA PRO A 17 1.63 12.10 20.97
C PRO A 17 0.33 11.36 20.63
N PRO A 18 0.32 10.45 19.65
CA PRO A 18 -0.86 9.70 19.27
C PRO A 18 -1.40 8.91 20.46
N THR A 19 -2.52 9.37 21.05
CA THR A 19 -3.15 8.68 22.17
C THR A 19 -3.69 7.33 21.72
N ARG A 20 -3.42 6.27 22.50
CA ARG A 20 -4.06 4.95 22.28
C ARG A 20 -5.58 5.12 22.30
N ARG A 21 -6.26 4.52 21.31
CA ARG A 21 -7.72 4.59 21.19
C ARG A 21 -8.38 4.01 22.45
N THR A 22 -9.39 4.70 22.97
CA THR A 22 -10.25 4.15 24.03
C THR A 22 -10.98 2.90 23.53
N PRO A 23 -11.09 1.85 24.36
CA PRO A 23 -11.90 0.69 24.02
C PRO A 23 -13.35 1.12 23.79
N GLY A 24 -13.96 0.68 22.67
CA GLY A 24 -15.35 1.00 22.30
C GLY A 24 -15.52 1.84 21.04
N ARG A 25 -14.48 2.51 20.51
CA ARG A 25 -14.59 3.24 19.25
C ARG A 25 -14.43 2.30 18.04
N PRO A 26 -15.46 2.10 17.18
CA PRO A 26 -15.32 1.29 15.99
C PRO A 26 -14.15 1.78 15.14
N LYS A 27 -13.38 0.84 14.59
CA LYS A 27 -12.29 1.15 13.67
C LYS A 27 -12.95 1.81 12.46
N SER A 28 -12.65 3.08 12.18
CA SER A 28 -12.90 3.61 10.84
C SER A 28 -12.12 2.69 9.93
N LYS A 29 -12.83 1.89 9.14
CA LYS A 29 -12.22 0.98 8.18
C LYS A 29 -11.39 1.90 7.29
N GLN A 30 -10.06 1.84 7.45
CA GLN A 30 -9.22 2.41 6.42
C GLN A 30 -9.65 1.66 5.17
N GLU A 31 -10.15 2.42 4.20
CA GLU A 31 -10.35 1.94 2.85
C GLU A 31 -8.96 1.46 2.45
N GLU A 32 -8.74 0.15 2.55
CA GLU A 32 -7.46 -0.46 2.21
C GLU A 32 -7.09 0.13 0.85
N PRO A 33 -5.88 0.72 0.69
CA PRO A 33 -5.50 1.31 -0.57
C PRO A 33 -5.72 0.25 -1.64
N VAL A 34 -6.67 0.52 -2.54
CA VAL A 34 -7.17 -0.41 -3.57
C VAL A 34 -6.02 -0.92 -4.44
N ASP A 35 -4.88 -0.22 -4.40
CA ASP A 35 -3.70 -0.41 -5.22
C ASP A 35 -2.41 -0.72 -4.43
N MET A 36 -2.48 -1.44 -3.30
CA MET A 36 -1.28 -2.16 -2.83
C MET A 36 -1.02 -3.35 -3.75
N ILE A 37 -0.46 -3.06 -4.94
CA ILE A 37 0.31 -3.94 -5.83
C ILE A 37 0.07 -5.41 -5.50
N LYS A 38 -1.11 -5.90 -5.84
CA LYS A 38 -1.45 -7.31 -5.62
C LYS A 38 -0.50 -8.06 -6.54
N ARG A 39 0.54 -8.69 -5.97
CA ARG A 39 1.48 -9.53 -6.71
C ARG A 39 0.68 -10.39 -7.65
N GLN A 40 0.83 -10.18 -8.96
CA GLN A 40 0.10 -10.97 -9.93
C GLN A 40 0.56 -12.42 -9.74
N LEU A 41 -0.34 -13.26 -9.24
CA LEU A 41 0.00 -14.63 -8.85
C LEU A 41 0.45 -15.39 -10.10
N GLN A 42 1.77 -15.56 -10.24
CA GLN A 42 2.41 -16.35 -11.28
C GLN A 42 2.47 -17.82 -10.86
N CYS A 43 2.00 -18.70 -11.73
CA CYS A 43 2.16 -20.13 -11.57
C CYS A 43 3.66 -20.49 -11.66
N SER A 44 4.21 -21.21 -10.70
CA SER A 44 5.62 -21.62 -10.74
C SER A 44 5.95 -22.68 -11.80
N ASN A 45 4.95 -23.31 -12.43
CA ASN A 45 5.14 -24.32 -13.47
C ASN A 45 5.22 -23.68 -14.88
N CYS A 46 4.21 -22.88 -15.23
CA CYS A 46 4.09 -22.27 -16.56
C CYS A 46 4.35 -20.75 -16.57
N LYS A 47 4.63 -20.13 -15.41
CA LYS A 47 4.78 -18.67 -15.24
C LYS A 47 3.56 -17.84 -15.66
N GLY A 48 2.45 -18.48 -16.00
CA GLY A 48 1.18 -17.84 -16.33
C GLY A 48 0.52 -17.19 -15.12
N LEU A 49 -0.25 -16.14 -15.36
CA LEU A 49 -0.95 -15.37 -14.33
C LEU A 49 -2.34 -15.93 -14.02
N GLY A 50 -2.84 -15.69 -12.81
CA GLY A 50 -4.23 -15.99 -12.43
C GLY A 50 -4.50 -17.42 -11.97
N HIS A 51 -3.47 -18.27 -11.88
CA HIS A 51 -3.58 -19.62 -11.32
C HIS A 51 -2.27 -20.04 -10.61
N ASN A 52 -2.33 -21.10 -9.80
CA ASN A 52 -1.17 -21.62 -9.08
C ASN A 52 -0.76 -22.99 -9.65
N LYS A 53 0.40 -23.53 -9.20
CA LYS A 53 0.88 -24.84 -9.65
C LYS A 53 -0.14 -25.97 -9.46
N LYS A 54 -0.97 -25.90 -8.41
CA LYS A 54 -1.97 -26.94 -8.10
C LYS A 54 -3.15 -26.94 -9.06
N THR A 55 -3.54 -25.77 -9.57
CA THR A 55 -4.66 -25.60 -10.52
C THR A 55 -4.19 -25.40 -11.96
N CYS A 56 -2.90 -25.57 -12.21
CA CYS A 56 -2.29 -25.41 -13.53
C CYS A 56 -2.76 -26.52 -14.47
N LYS A 57 -3.46 -26.13 -15.54
CA LYS A 57 -3.92 -27.06 -16.60
C LYS A 57 -2.85 -27.31 -17.66
N ALA A 58 -1.89 -26.41 -17.78
CA ALA A 58 -0.73 -26.60 -18.62
C ALA A 58 0.28 -27.49 -17.86
N GLY A 59 0.32 -28.76 -18.21
CA GLY A 59 1.48 -29.59 -17.91
C GLY A 59 2.65 -29.09 -18.76
N SER A 60 3.53 -28.30 -18.15
CA SER A 60 4.93 -28.08 -18.55
C SER A 60 5.21 -27.91 -20.06
N GLU A 61 5.08 -26.70 -20.59
CA GLU A 61 6.01 -26.18 -21.61
C GLU A 61 5.85 -24.66 -21.73
N VAL A 62 6.66 -23.89 -20.99
CA VAL A 62 6.78 -22.44 -21.24
C VAL A 62 8.25 -22.09 -21.34
N GLN A 63 8.73 -22.14 -22.58
CA GLN A 63 10.02 -21.60 -23.02
C GLN A 63 9.99 -20.08 -22.78
N THR A 64 10.81 -19.59 -21.85
CA THR A 64 11.11 -18.17 -21.72
C THR A 64 12.41 -17.94 -22.47
N GLU A 65 12.31 -17.61 -23.76
CA GLU A 65 13.44 -17.04 -24.48
C GLU A 65 13.64 -15.60 -23.96
N ARG A 66 14.79 -15.38 -23.34
CA ARG A 66 15.33 -14.05 -23.03
C ARG A 66 16.20 -13.67 -24.23
N GLN A 67 15.89 -12.58 -24.92
CA GLN A 67 16.85 -11.91 -25.80
C GLN A 67 17.32 -10.62 -25.12
N ASP A 68 18.62 -10.38 -25.34
CA ASP A 68 19.57 -9.45 -24.68
C ASP A 68 19.06 -8.02 -24.41
#